data_AF-A0A9D1GJF0-F1
#
_entry.id   AF-A0A9D1GJF0-F1
#
_cell.length_a   1.000
_cell.length_b   1.000
_cell.length_c   1.000
_cell.angle_alpha   90.00
_cell.angle_beta   90.00
_cell.angle_gamma   90.00
#
_symmetry.space_group_name_H-M   'P 1'
#
loop_
_entity.id
_entity.type
_entity.pdbx_description
1 polymer ?
#
loop_
_entity_poly.entity_id
_entity_poly.type
_entity_poly.pdbx_seq_one_letter_code
_entity_poly.pdbx_strand_id
1 'polypeptide(L)'
;MKITNKDADFYNIMGPVFGSREVQRKTGDRFYDDDRKVWYIELDDSGKVAATVSVEADIIKNVYCEDEMALLRILRDLYYVTGESVVPSAYANIYRNAGYAVVEEKLKKFIKIRGGNVNGAIII
;
A
#
# COMPACT_ATOMS: atom_id res chain seq x y z
N MET A 1 8.51 -7.06 5.12
CA MET A 1 8.16 -8.49 4.91
C MET A 1 7.06 -8.63 3.85
N LYS A 2 6.92 -9.79 3.22
CA LYS A 2 5.92 -10.08 2.17
C LYS A 2 5.11 -11.32 2.57
N ILE A 3 3.79 -11.19 2.72
CA ILE A 3 2.90 -12.28 3.18
C ILE A 3 1.56 -12.30 2.43
N THR A 4 0.83 -13.39 2.58
CA THR A 4 -0.51 -13.67 2.03
C THR A 4 -1.42 -14.20 3.14
N ASN A 5 -2.72 -14.30 2.88
CA ASN A 5 -3.66 -14.87 3.85
C ASN A 5 -3.48 -16.38 4.13
N LYS A 6 -2.56 -17.03 3.42
CA LYS A 6 -2.19 -18.43 3.64
C LYS A 6 -1.05 -18.59 4.64
N ASP A 7 -0.36 -17.51 5.00
CA ASP A 7 0.70 -17.53 5.99
C ASP A 7 0.12 -17.59 7.41
N ALA A 8 0.69 -18.44 8.27
CA ALA A 8 0.13 -18.76 9.58
C ALA A 8 -0.08 -17.52 10.48
N ASP A 9 0.84 -16.56 10.43
CA ASP A 9 0.77 -15.34 11.25
C ASP A 9 0.01 -14.18 10.59
N PHE A 10 -0.55 -14.39 9.40
CA PHE A 10 -1.18 -13.31 8.63
C PHE A 10 -2.27 -12.58 9.42
N TYR A 11 -3.22 -13.33 9.98
CA TYR A 11 -4.33 -12.74 10.73
C TYR A 11 -3.92 -12.20 12.09
N ASN A 12 -2.84 -12.71 12.68
CA ASN A 12 -2.26 -12.14 13.90
C ASN A 12 -1.72 -10.73 13.62
N ILE A 13 -1.06 -10.54 12.48
CA ILE A 13 -0.44 -9.26 12.07
C ILE A 13 -1.47 -8.29 11.50
N MET A 14 -2.27 -8.74 10.53
CA MET A 14 -3.17 -7.88 9.75
C MET A 14 -4.58 -7.78 10.33
N GLY A 15 -4.97 -8.67 11.25
CA GLY A 15 -6.27 -8.64 11.92
C GLY A 15 -6.62 -7.28 12.52
N PRO A 16 -5.70 -6.59 13.23
CA PRO A 16 -5.94 -5.24 13.75
C PRO A 16 -6.15 -4.16 12.69
N VAL A 17 -5.69 -4.37 11.45
CA VAL A 17 -5.88 -3.45 10.32
C VAL A 17 -7.25 -3.70 9.67
N PHE A 18 -7.64 -4.96 9.53
CA PHE A 18 -8.92 -5.34 8.92
C PHE A 18 -10.11 -4.89 9.77
N GLY A 19 -11.07 -4.21 9.13
CA GLY A 19 -12.26 -3.69 9.82
C GLY A 19 -12.01 -2.56 10.81
N SER A 20 -10.76 -2.07 10.95
CA SER A 20 -10.45 -0.95 11.85
C SER A 20 -11.10 0.35 11.36
N ARG A 21 -11.93 0.94 12.22
CA ARG A 21 -12.56 2.26 11.96
C ARG A 21 -11.53 3.37 11.89
N GLU A 22 -10.43 3.25 12.62
CA GLU A 22 -9.34 4.21 12.59
C GLU A 22 -8.66 4.18 11.22
N VAL A 23 -8.29 2.98 10.74
CA VAL A 23 -7.71 2.79 9.40
C VAL A 23 -8.66 3.32 8.34
N GLN A 24 -9.95 2.99 8.41
CA GLN A 24 -10.95 3.48 7.45
C GLN A 24 -11.10 5.00 7.47
N ARG A 25 -11.03 5.64 8.65
CA ARG A 25 -11.11 7.10 8.77
C ARG A 25 -9.89 7.77 8.17
N LYS A 26 -8.69 7.23 8.42
CA LYS A 26 -7.40 7.78 7.97
C LYS A 26 -7.20 7.61 6.46
N THR A 27 -7.48 6.42 5.95
CA THR A 27 -7.27 6.07 4.54
C THR A 27 -8.46 6.44 3.65
N GLY A 28 -9.67 6.50 4.22
CA GLY A 28 -10.91 6.55 3.44
C GLY A 28 -11.28 5.22 2.78
N ASP A 29 -10.51 4.16 3.01
CA ASP A 29 -10.58 2.87 2.33
C ASP A 29 -10.99 1.75 3.29
N ARG A 30 -11.45 0.62 2.75
CA ARG A 30 -11.78 -0.59 3.50
C ARG A 30 -10.82 -1.71 3.12
N PHE A 31 -10.19 -2.27 4.14
CA PHE A 31 -9.21 -3.33 3.97
C PHE A 31 -9.92 -4.67 4.15
N TYR A 32 -9.86 -5.49 3.11
CA TYR A 32 -10.35 -6.86 3.10
C TYR A 32 -9.23 -7.78 2.64
N ASP A 33 -9.18 -8.98 3.21
CA ASP A 33 -8.38 -10.07 2.69
C ASP A 33 -8.98 -10.58 1.36
N ASP A 34 -8.10 -10.90 0.42
CA ASP A 34 -8.43 -11.53 -0.87
C ASP A 34 -7.23 -12.42 -1.21
N ASP A 35 -7.49 -13.65 -1.66
CA ASP A 35 -6.49 -14.66 -2.01
C ASP A 35 -5.49 -14.18 -3.09
N ARG A 36 -5.87 -13.18 -3.87
CA ARG A 36 -5.04 -12.63 -4.95
C ARG A 36 -4.12 -11.50 -4.49
N LYS A 37 -4.29 -11.01 -3.27
CA LYS A 37 -3.48 -9.93 -2.71
C LYS A 37 -2.23 -10.47 -2.04
N VAL A 38 -1.13 -9.80 -2.32
CA VAL A 38 0.11 -9.93 -1.56
C VAL A 38 0.31 -8.68 -0.73
N TRP A 39 0.66 -8.85 0.54
CA TRP A 39 0.80 -7.78 1.51
C TRP A 39 2.27 -7.55 1.83
N TYR A 40 2.71 -6.31 1.66
CA TYR A 40 4.04 -5.83 2.01
C TYR A 40 3.91 -5.03 3.28
N ILE A 41 4.54 -5.50 4.36
CA ILE A 41 4.32 -5.00 5.71
C ILE A 41 5.66 -4.66 6.34
N GLU A 42 5.71 -3.54 7.06
CA GLU A 42 6.74 -3.26 8.05
C GLU A 42 6.09 -3.14 9.43
N LEU A 43 6.73 -3.75 10.42
CA LEU A 43 6.30 -3.71 11.82
C LEU A 43 7.19 -2.73 12.58
N ASP A 44 6.62 -2.08 13.59
CA ASP A 44 7.38 -1.31 14.58
C ASP A 44 8.08 -2.23 15.59
N ASP A 45 8.88 -1.64 16.50
CA ASP A 45 9.61 -2.37 17.55
C ASP A 45 8.67 -3.12 18.52
N SER A 46 7.38 -2.79 18.55
CA SER A 46 6.36 -3.47 19.36
C SER A 46 5.64 -4.60 18.60
N GLY A 47 5.99 -4.83 17.33
CA GLY A 47 5.37 -5.84 16.47
C GLY A 47 4.05 -5.40 15.84
N LYS A 48 3.68 -4.12 15.92
CA LYS A 48 2.46 -3.59 15.27
C LYS A 48 2.76 -3.10 13.87
N VAL A 49 1.74 -3.07 13.00
CA VAL A 49 1.88 -2.60 11.61
C VAL A 49 2.24 -1.11 11.58
N ALA A 50 3.47 -0.80 11.22
CA ALA A 50 3.96 0.56 10.99
C ALA A 50 3.57 1.06 9.59
N ALA A 51 3.60 0.18 8.59
CA ALA A 51 3.08 0.45 7.26
C ALA A 51 2.68 -0.85 6.56
N THR A 52 1.68 -0.78 5.68
CA THR A 52 1.29 -1.90 4.83
C THR A 52 0.77 -1.45 3.47
N VAL A 53 1.14 -2.20 2.44
CA VAL A 53 0.68 -2.03 1.06
C VAL A 53 0.22 -3.39 0.54
N SER A 54 -1.00 -3.48 0.00
CA SER A 54 -1.44 -4.66 -0.74
C SER A 54 -1.29 -4.46 -2.24
N VAL A 55 -0.83 -5.49 -2.93
CA VAL A 55 -0.68 -5.51 -4.39
C VAL A 55 -1.40 -6.73 -4.96
N GLU A 56 -2.17 -6.50 -6.01
CA GLU A 56 -2.81 -7.53 -6.83
C GLU A 56 -2.68 -7.08 -8.28
N ALA A 57 -2.22 -7.95 -9.16
CA ALA A 57 -2.17 -7.60 -10.58
C ALA A 57 -0.87 -6.90 -11.02
N ASP A 58 -0.13 -6.27 -10.09
CA ASP A 58 0.72 -5.07 -10.27
C ASP A 58 0.04 -3.75 -9.82
N ILE A 59 -1.20 -3.83 -9.33
CA ILE A 59 -1.96 -2.68 -8.86
C ILE A 59 -1.92 -2.64 -7.34
N ILE A 60 -1.55 -1.49 -6.79
CA ILE A 60 -1.68 -1.24 -5.35
C ILE A 60 -3.18 -1.12 -5.04
N LYS A 61 -3.67 -1.98 -4.15
CA LYS A 61 -5.09 -2.03 -3.77
C LYS A 61 -5.38 -1.28 -2.47
N ASN A 62 -4.48 -1.36 -1.51
CA ASN A 62 -4.64 -0.73 -0.20
C ASN A 62 -3.31 -0.18 0.31
N VAL A 63 -3.34 0.97 1.01
CA VAL A 63 -2.16 1.60 1.61
C VAL A 63 -2.52 2.12 3.00
N TYR A 64 -1.75 1.73 4.00
CA TYR A 64 -1.88 2.23 5.38
C TYR A 64 -0.49 2.55 5.96
N CYS A 65 -0.43 3.58 6.80
CA CYS A 65 0.80 4.18 7.28
C CYS A 65 0.62 4.77 8.67
N GLU A 66 1.39 4.30 9.64
CA GLU A 66 1.68 4.99 10.90
C GLU A 66 3.09 5.59 10.91
N ASP A 67 4.04 4.98 10.19
CA ASP A 67 5.40 5.50 9.99
C ASP A 67 5.64 5.79 8.50
N GLU A 68 5.88 7.06 8.17
CA GLU A 68 6.10 7.51 6.79
C GLU A 68 7.37 6.91 6.17
N MET A 69 8.42 6.70 6.95
CA MET A 69 9.67 6.11 6.47
C MET A 69 9.48 4.62 6.15
N ALA A 70 8.67 3.92 6.94
CA ALA A 70 8.30 2.54 6.66
C ALA A 70 7.50 2.43 5.35
N LEU A 71 6.48 3.28 5.16
CA LEU A 71 5.73 3.29 3.91
C LEU A 71 6.62 3.67 2.71
N LEU A 72 7.51 4.65 2.87
CA LEU A 72 8.44 5.07 1.82
C LEU A 72 9.34 3.92 1.34
N ARG A 73 9.88 3.12 2.26
CA ARG A 73 10.70 1.94 1.93
C ARG A 73 9.91 0.92 1.13
N ILE A 74 8.72 0.53 1.62
CA ILE A 74 7.83 -0.41 0.93
C ILE A 74 7.52 0.09 -0.49
N LEU A 75 7.15 1.36 -0.64
CA LEU A 75 6.77 1.92 -1.94
C LEU A 75 7.94 1.96 -2.94
N ARG A 76 9.15 2.24 -2.49
CA ARG A 76 10.36 2.22 -3.33
C ARG A 76 10.66 0.81 -3.84
N ASP A 77 10.55 -0.19 -2.97
CA ASP A 77 10.71 -1.60 -3.35
C ASP A 77 9.64 -2.04 -4.37
N LEU A 78 8.44 -1.46 -4.27
CA LEU A 78 7.32 -1.74 -5.16
C LEU A 78 7.31 -0.91 -6.46
N TYR A 79 8.17 0.10 -6.59
CA TYR A 79 8.07 1.10 -7.65
C TYR A 79 8.09 0.47 -9.05
N TYR A 80 9.06 -0.39 -9.35
CA TYR A 80 9.22 -1.00 -10.68
C TYR A 80 8.29 -2.17 -10.96
N VAL A 81 7.55 -2.64 -9.95
CA VAL A 81 6.62 -3.78 -10.10
C VAL A 81 5.16 -3.35 -10.04
N THR A 82 4.90 -2.05 -9.86
CA THR A 82 3.53 -1.51 -9.79
C THR A 82 3.24 -0.50 -10.90
N GLY A 83 2.01 -0.60 -11.42
CA GLY A 83 1.50 0.25 -12.49
C GLY A 83 0.63 1.39 -11.97
N GLU A 84 -0.43 1.72 -12.71
CA GLU A 84 -1.41 2.70 -12.27
C GLU A 84 -2.27 2.16 -11.13
N SER A 85 -2.38 2.94 -10.05
CA SER A 85 -3.09 2.54 -8.84
C SER A 85 -3.91 3.70 -8.29
N VAL A 86 -5.10 3.41 -7.76
CA VAL A 86 -5.92 4.38 -7.03
C VAL A 86 -5.68 4.16 -5.54
N VAL A 87 -5.16 5.16 -4.86
CA VAL A 87 -4.64 5.05 -3.49
C VAL A 87 -5.11 6.23 -2.63
N PRO A 88 -5.10 6.11 -1.28
CA PRO A 88 -5.50 7.20 -0.40
C PRO A 88 -4.71 8.50 -0.65
N SER A 89 -5.42 9.62 -0.78
CA SER A 89 -4.82 10.94 -1.00
C SER A 89 -4.02 11.44 0.21
N ALA A 90 -4.30 10.89 1.39
CA ALA A 90 -3.61 11.21 2.65
C ALA A 90 -2.09 11.03 2.59
N TYR A 91 -1.58 10.18 1.68
CA TYR A 91 -0.15 9.85 1.57
C TYR A 91 0.49 10.39 0.28
N ALA A 92 -0.13 11.40 -0.36
CA ALA A 92 0.31 11.96 -1.64
C ALA A 92 1.82 12.30 -1.69
N ASN A 93 2.33 12.94 -0.65
CA ASN A 93 3.74 13.32 -0.58
C ASN A 93 4.68 12.12 -0.49
N ILE A 94 4.26 11.05 0.21
CA ILE A 94 5.07 9.83 0.36
C ILE A 94 5.19 9.13 -0.99
N TYR A 95 4.10 9.03 -1.78
CA TYR A 95 4.19 8.45 -3.13
C TYR A 95 5.13 9.24 -4.03
N ARG A 96 5.07 10.59 -4.01
CA ARG A 96 5.99 11.44 -4.78
C ARG A 96 7.45 11.22 -4.35
N ASN A 97 7.71 11.14 -3.05
CA ASN A 97 9.05 10.87 -2.49
C ASN A 97 9.56 9.45 -2.79
N ALA A 98 8.63 8.51 -3.02
CA ALA A 98 8.92 7.16 -3.49
C ALA A 98 9.16 7.06 -5.01
N GLY A 99 8.97 8.15 -5.76
CA GLY A 99 9.19 8.22 -7.21
C GLY A 99 7.93 8.08 -8.06
N TYR A 100 6.76 7.87 -7.46
CA TYR A 100 5.50 7.72 -8.21
C TYR A 100 5.03 9.07 -8.76
N ALA A 101 4.52 9.05 -10.00
CA ALA A 101 3.82 10.19 -10.57
C ALA A 101 2.38 10.22 -10.06
N VAL A 102 1.89 11.38 -9.63
CA VAL A 102 0.46 11.60 -9.35
C VAL A 102 -0.20 12.05 -10.66
N VAL A 103 -1.03 11.18 -11.25
CA VAL A 103 -1.62 11.41 -12.58
C VAL A 103 -3.05 11.92 -12.50
N GLU A 104 -3.72 11.81 -11.35
CA GLU A 104 -5.07 12.35 -11.14
C GLU A 104 -5.33 12.68 -9.66
N GLU A 105 -5.64 13.95 -9.36
CA GLU A 105 -5.86 14.43 -7.97
C GLU A 105 -7.33 14.73 -7.64
N LYS A 106 -8.24 14.66 -8.62
CA LYS A 106 -9.65 15.06 -8.45
C LYS A 106 -10.50 14.04 -7.68
N LEU A 107 -9.90 12.95 -7.20
CA LEU A 107 -10.59 11.82 -6.57
C LEU A 107 -10.82 12.02 -5.05
N LYS A 108 -11.15 13.22 -4.56
CA LYS A 108 -11.44 13.52 -3.12
C LYS A 108 -10.48 12.82 -2.12
N LYS A 109 -10.88 11.66 -1.58
CA LYS A 109 -10.12 10.88 -0.58
C LYS A 109 -9.04 9.98 -1.19
N PHE A 110 -8.98 9.92 -2.51
CA PHE A 110 -8.06 9.11 -3.28
C PHE A 110 -7.34 9.98 -4.30
N ILE A 111 -6.27 9.44 -4.85
CA ILE A 111 -5.54 9.94 -6.00
C ILE A 111 -5.15 8.75 -6.88
N LYS A 112 -4.91 9.00 -8.16
CA LYS A 112 -4.30 8.02 -9.04
C LYS A 112 -2.80 8.27 -9.11
N ILE A 113 -2.02 7.25 -8.82
CA ILE A 113 -0.56 7.24 -8.94
C ILE A 113 -0.11 6.27 -10.04
N ARG A 114 1.10 6.47 -10.56
CA ARG A 114 1.73 5.57 -11.53
C ARG A 114 3.15 5.25 -11.08
N GLY A 115 3.44 3.95 -10.93
CA GLY A 115 4.79 3.43 -10.69
C GLY A 115 5.62 3.29 -11.96
N GLY A 116 6.75 2.58 -11.87
CA GLY A 116 7.70 2.36 -12.97
C GLY A 116 7.34 1.23 -13.92
N ASN A 117 6.33 0.40 -13.60
CA ASN A 117 5.82 -0.62 -14.52
C ASN A 117 4.80 0.00 -15.47
N VAL A 118 5.17 0.20 -16.73
CA VAL A 118 4.28 0.72 -17.77
C VAL A 118 4.07 -0.38 -18.82
N ASN A 119 2.87 -0.99 -18.84
CA ASN A 119 2.48 -2.00 -19.84
C ASN A 119 3.45 -3.20 -19.95
N GLY A 120 4.02 -3.68 -18.84
CA GLY A 120 4.97 -4.80 -18.84
C GLY A 120 6.38 -4.42 -19.32
N ALA A 121 6.65 -3.14 -19.59
CA ALA A 121 7.98 -2.60 -19.78
C ALA A 121 8.44 -1.89 -18.50
N ILE A 122 9.58 -2.34 -17.95
CA ILE A 122 10.27 -1.65 -16.88
C ILE A 122 10.95 -0.43 -17.51
N ILE A 123 10.56 0.78 -17.10
CA ILE A 123 11.28 2.01 -17.48
C ILE A 123 12.45 2.16 -16.51
N ILE A 124 13.67 1.94 -17.01
CA ILE A 124 14.93 2.02 -16.24
C ILE A 124 15.39 3.48 -16.12
#